data_AF-A0A1K2FKY9-F1
#
_entry.id   AF-A0A1K2FKY9-F1
#
_cell.length_a   1.000
_cell.length_b   1.000
_cell.length_c   1.000
_cell.angle_alpha   90.00
_cell.angle_beta   90.00
_cell.angle_gamma   90.00
#
_symmetry.space_group_name_H-M   'P 1'
#
loop_
_entity.id
_entity.type
_entity.pdbx_description
1 polymer ?
#
loop_
_entity_poly.entity_id
_entity_poly.type
_entity_poly.pdbx_seq_one_letter_code
_entity_poly.pdbx_strand_id
1 'polypeptide(L)'
;MSDAHPTGSRRPGLSVGARIIAVVVLTAIGAVCAWLQHDAPGQSAQPRTEFTADNPPAGLPTALTTGQHLHWSRCTSPPTARTGYDCATMKAPLDYRKPDSETIDVALIRRKATGPNARHMAGALGEGVGVLLTAQEDGHGTYPQNRCVMETVDRYLRTGRTPAPGTVCPGSMS
;
A
#
# COMPACT_ATOMS: atom_id res chain seq x y z
N MET A 1 -86.52 17.39 12.64
CA MET A 1 -87.05 17.23 11.27
C MET A 1 -86.07 17.90 10.31
N SER A 2 -85.71 17.17 9.25
CA SER A 2 -85.10 17.65 8.00
C SER A 2 -83.60 17.96 7.96
N ASP A 3 -82.85 16.91 7.63
CA ASP A 3 -82.10 16.72 6.38
C ASP A 3 -81.00 17.69 5.92
N ALA A 4 -79.89 17.05 5.56
CA ALA A 4 -78.67 17.55 4.95
C ALA A 4 -78.84 17.97 3.48
N HIS A 5 -77.89 18.77 2.96
CA HIS A 5 -77.20 18.45 1.70
C HIS A 5 -75.84 19.16 1.57
N PRO A 6 -74.72 18.43 1.34
CA PRO A 6 -73.44 19.00 0.98
C PRO A 6 -73.30 19.17 -0.53
N THR A 7 -72.76 20.31 -0.97
CA THR A 7 -72.36 20.55 -2.36
C THR A 7 -71.10 19.74 -2.69
N GLY A 8 -71.26 18.72 -3.54
CA GLY A 8 -70.16 17.86 -4.00
C GLY A 8 -69.22 18.56 -4.99
N SER A 9 -67.95 18.69 -4.59
CA SER A 9 -66.83 18.99 -5.49
C SER A 9 -66.36 17.70 -6.17
N ARG A 10 -66.69 17.50 -7.44
CA ARG A 10 -66.10 16.42 -8.27
C ARG A 10 -64.64 16.73 -8.57
N ARG A 11 -63.72 16.01 -7.94
CA ARG A 11 -62.31 15.95 -8.37
C ARG A 11 -62.23 15.01 -9.59
N PRO A 12 -61.64 15.42 -10.73
CA PRO A 12 -61.46 14.51 -11.86
C PRO A 12 -60.44 13.42 -11.47
N GLY A 13 -60.89 12.17 -11.43
CA GLY A 13 -60.02 11.02 -11.18
C GLY A 13 -59.09 10.81 -12.37
N LEU A 14 -57.79 10.65 -12.10
CA LEU A 14 -56.81 10.29 -13.13
C LEU A 14 -57.22 8.95 -13.77
N SER A 15 -57.30 8.94 -15.09
CA SER A 15 -57.63 7.75 -15.86
C SER A 15 -56.60 6.63 -15.64
N VAL A 16 -57.05 5.38 -15.75
CA VAL A 16 -56.23 4.17 -15.59
C VAL A 16 -54.98 4.23 -16.49
N GLY A 17 -55.07 4.85 -17.67
CA GLY A 17 -53.93 5.06 -18.57
C GLY A 17 -52.81 5.92 -17.96
N ALA A 18 -53.15 6.99 -17.23
CA ALA A 18 -52.15 7.83 -16.56
C ALA A 18 -51.43 7.09 -15.42
N ARG A 19 -52.13 6.15 -14.75
CA ARG A 19 -51.52 5.29 -13.71
C ARG A 19 -50.57 4.25 -14.30
N ILE A 20 -50.91 3.66 -15.45
CA ILE A 20 -50.04 2.68 -16.13
C ILE A 20 -48.75 3.35 -16.63
N ILE A 21 -48.84 4.53 -17.23
CA ILE A 21 -47.66 5.26 -17.71
C ILE A 21 -46.71 5.61 -16.54
N ALA A 22 -47.25 6.08 -15.41
CA ALA A 22 -46.44 6.40 -14.25
C ALA A 22 -45.70 5.17 -13.67
N VAL A 23 -46.37 4.01 -13.63
CA VAL A 23 -45.74 2.75 -13.16
C VAL A 23 -44.63 2.31 -14.11
N VAL A 24 -44.85 2.36 -15.43
CA VAL A 24 -43.84 1.97 -16.43
C VAL A 24 -42.61 2.87 -16.34
N VAL A 25 -42.79 4.19 -16.25
CA VAL A 25 -41.67 5.15 -16.14
C VAL A 25 -40.86 4.92 -14.86
N LEU A 26 -41.51 4.68 -13.71
CA LEU A 26 -40.82 4.39 -12.45
C LEU A 26 -40.02 3.09 -12.51
N THR A 27 -40.56 2.03 -13.13
CA THR A 27 -39.83 0.77 -13.31
C THR A 27 -38.61 0.93 -14.23
N ALA A 28 -38.71 1.73 -15.30
CA ALA A 28 -37.60 1.98 -16.21
C ALA A 28 -36.46 2.76 -15.53
N ILE A 29 -36.79 3.78 -14.73
CA ILE A 29 -35.78 4.56 -13.98
C ILE A 29 -35.06 3.69 -12.95
N GLY A 30 -35.81 2.85 -12.21
CA GLY A 30 -35.21 1.92 -11.24
C GLY A 30 -34.24 0.92 -11.88
N ALA A 31 -34.59 0.38 -13.05
CA ALA A 31 -33.73 -0.53 -13.81
C ALA A 31 -32.44 0.15 -14.31
N VAL A 32 -32.53 1.41 -14.77
CA VAL A 32 -31.36 2.18 -15.20
C VAL A 32 -30.46 2.55 -14.03
N CYS A 33 -31.02 2.95 -12.88
CA CYS A 33 -30.23 3.20 -11.67
C CYS A 33 -29.51 1.94 -11.18
N ALA A 34 -30.15 0.77 -11.21
CA ALA A 34 -29.51 -0.51 -10.87
C ALA A 34 -28.38 -0.88 -11.85
N TRP A 35 -28.54 -0.57 -13.14
CA TRP A 35 -27.49 -0.75 -14.16
C TRP A 35 -26.30 0.21 -13.98
N LEU A 36 -26.56 1.48 -13.62
CA LEU A 36 -25.51 2.48 -13.37
C LEU A 36 -24.75 2.22 -12.05
N GLN A 37 -25.38 1.53 -11.10
CA GLN A 37 -24.80 1.12 -9.81
C GLN A 37 -24.22 -0.28 -9.86
N HIS A 38 -24.26 -0.98 -11.01
CA HIS A 38 -23.53 -2.22 -11.17
C HIS A 38 -22.05 -1.87 -11.28
N ASP A 39 -21.44 -1.82 -10.10
CA ASP A 39 -20.05 -1.55 -9.84
C ASP A 39 -19.17 -2.12 -10.96
N ALA A 40 -18.41 -1.23 -11.62
CA ALA A 40 -17.14 -1.67 -12.18
C ALA A 40 -16.45 -2.45 -11.05
N PRO A 41 -16.15 -3.76 -11.20
CA PRO A 41 -15.56 -4.52 -10.13
C PRO A 41 -14.37 -3.72 -9.66
N GLY A 42 -14.44 -3.22 -8.42
CA GLY A 42 -13.34 -2.51 -7.80
C GLY A 42 -12.15 -3.41 -8.02
N GLN A 43 -11.20 -2.96 -8.84
CA GLN A 43 -9.94 -3.66 -8.97
C GLN A 43 -9.32 -3.54 -7.59
N SER A 44 -9.59 -4.53 -6.75
CA SER A 44 -8.81 -4.83 -5.57
C SER A 44 -7.38 -4.68 -6.03
N ALA A 45 -6.67 -3.70 -5.47
CA ALA A 45 -5.25 -3.57 -5.72
C ALA A 45 -4.67 -4.96 -5.51
N GLN A 46 -4.25 -5.62 -6.61
CA GLN A 46 -3.70 -6.96 -6.50
C GLN A 46 -2.57 -6.88 -5.49
N PRO A 47 -2.37 -7.89 -4.63
CA PRO A 47 -1.20 -7.95 -3.79
C PRO A 47 0.00 -7.74 -4.72
N ARG A 48 0.68 -6.61 -4.61
CA ARG A 48 1.90 -6.39 -5.39
C ARG A 48 2.88 -7.39 -4.83
N THR A 49 3.12 -8.48 -5.55
CA THR A 49 4.23 -9.38 -5.22
C THR A 49 5.48 -8.53 -5.23
N GLU A 50 6.04 -8.30 -4.04
CA GLU A 50 7.29 -7.59 -3.90
C GLU A 50 8.39 -8.56 -4.30
N PHE A 51 9.15 -8.19 -5.33
CA PHE A 51 10.30 -8.95 -5.77
C PHE A 51 11.51 -8.51 -4.96
N THR A 52 12.06 -9.43 -4.19
CA THR A 52 13.31 -9.25 -3.45
C THR A 52 14.45 -9.99 -4.16
N ALA A 53 15.68 -9.78 -3.71
CA ALA A 53 16.83 -10.51 -4.26
C ALA A 53 16.66 -12.03 -4.11
N ASP A 54 16.01 -12.47 -3.04
CA ASP A 54 15.76 -13.89 -2.74
C ASP A 54 14.51 -14.47 -3.42
N ASN A 55 13.67 -13.61 -4.01
CA ASN A 55 12.48 -14.00 -4.77
C ASN A 55 12.39 -13.20 -6.08
N PRO A 56 13.28 -13.47 -7.05
CA PRO A 56 13.28 -12.75 -8.31
C PRO A 56 12.09 -13.15 -9.21
N PRO A 57 11.67 -12.27 -10.14
CA PRO A 57 10.71 -12.63 -11.19
C PRO A 57 11.17 -13.86 -11.98
N ALA A 58 10.22 -14.74 -12.33
CA ALA A 58 10.49 -15.88 -13.19
C ALA A 58 11.01 -15.41 -14.55
N GLY A 59 11.97 -16.17 -15.12
CA GLY A 59 12.56 -15.89 -16.43
C GLY A 59 13.84 -15.05 -16.40
N LEU A 60 14.29 -14.58 -15.23
CA LEU A 60 15.62 -13.98 -15.07
C LEU A 60 16.68 -15.05 -14.75
N PRO A 61 17.87 -14.97 -15.36
CA PRO A 61 18.98 -15.87 -15.04
C PRO A 61 19.44 -15.74 -13.60
N THR A 62 19.83 -16.86 -12.97
CA THR A 62 20.42 -16.89 -11.62
C THR A 62 21.65 -15.98 -11.53
N ALA A 63 22.46 -15.92 -12.59
CA ALA A 63 23.65 -15.06 -12.66
C ALA A 63 23.34 -13.56 -12.52
N LEU A 64 22.10 -13.13 -12.80
CA LEU A 64 21.65 -11.74 -12.65
C LEU A 64 20.81 -11.51 -11.39
N THR A 65 20.52 -12.56 -10.63
CA THR A 65 19.66 -12.54 -9.44
C THR A 65 20.40 -13.12 -8.23
N THR A 66 20.01 -14.28 -7.72
CA THR A 66 20.56 -14.87 -6.47
C THR A 66 22.02 -15.30 -6.58
N GLY A 67 22.54 -15.50 -7.80
CA GLY A 67 23.95 -15.82 -8.05
C GLY A 67 24.87 -14.60 -8.12
N GLN A 68 24.32 -13.39 -8.10
CA GLN A 68 25.10 -12.16 -8.19
C GLN A 68 25.51 -11.67 -6.80
N HIS A 69 26.81 -11.76 -6.50
CA HIS A 69 27.38 -11.23 -5.26
C HIS A 69 28.07 -9.89 -5.49
N LEU A 70 27.55 -8.83 -4.84
CA LEU A 70 28.12 -7.49 -4.96
C LEU A 70 29.38 -7.34 -4.09
N HIS A 71 30.51 -7.06 -4.74
CA HIS A 71 31.76 -6.75 -4.07
C HIS A 71 31.80 -5.29 -3.63
N TRP A 72 31.33 -5.03 -2.41
CA TRP A 72 31.37 -3.70 -1.82
C TRP A 72 32.78 -3.34 -1.33
N SER A 73 33.27 -2.17 -1.72
CA SER A 73 34.53 -1.60 -1.24
C SER A 73 34.37 -0.10 -0.97
N ARG A 74 35.37 0.56 -0.39
CA ARG A 74 35.31 2.03 -0.23
C ARG A 74 35.35 2.68 -1.60
N CYS A 75 34.49 3.67 -1.82
CA CYS A 75 34.49 4.42 -3.05
C CYS A 75 35.83 5.15 -3.25
N THR A 76 36.44 5.00 -4.42
CA THR A 76 37.51 5.91 -4.88
C THR A 76 36.88 7.25 -5.20
N SER A 77 37.32 8.33 -4.54
CA SER A 77 36.71 9.64 -4.72
C SER A 77 37.72 10.76 -4.51
N PRO A 78 37.55 11.91 -5.18
CA PRO A 78 38.43 13.06 -5.00
C PRO A 78 38.36 13.57 -3.54
N PRO A 79 39.39 14.29 -3.06
CA PRO A 79 39.44 14.75 -1.66
C PRO A 79 38.27 15.66 -1.25
N THR A 80 37.60 16.31 -2.21
CA THR A 80 36.44 17.18 -2.00
C THR A 80 35.12 16.42 -1.89
N ALA A 81 35.11 15.11 -2.16
CA ALA A 81 33.91 14.30 -2.10
C ALA A 81 33.51 13.97 -0.66
N ARG A 82 32.20 13.79 -0.45
CA ARG A 82 31.68 13.30 0.84
C ARG A 82 32.21 11.88 1.11
N THR A 83 32.60 11.61 2.34
CA THR A 83 33.16 10.32 2.76
C THR A 83 32.09 9.41 3.37
N GLY A 84 32.47 8.17 3.67
CA GLY A 84 31.58 7.21 4.34
C GLY A 84 30.82 6.28 3.41
N TYR A 85 31.01 6.39 2.09
CA TYR A 85 30.33 5.56 1.11
C TYR A 85 31.12 4.29 0.76
N ASP A 86 30.36 3.23 0.48
CA ASP A 86 30.84 1.99 -0.13
C ASP A 86 30.24 1.87 -1.54
N CYS A 87 31.05 1.42 -2.49
CA CYS A 87 30.73 1.29 -3.90
C CYS A 87 30.80 -0.17 -4.34
N ALA A 88 29.94 -0.55 -5.27
CA ALA A 88 29.97 -1.84 -5.96
C ALA A 88 29.44 -1.66 -7.40
N THR A 89 29.60 -2.69 -8.22
CA THR A 89 29.03 -2.75 -9.57
C THR A 89 28.12 -3.97 -9.67
N MET A 90 26.97 -3.80 -10.31
CA MET A 90 25.98 -4.84 -10.58
C MET A 90 25.77 -4.99 -12.09
N LYS A 91 25.66 -6.22 -12.58
CA LYS A 91 25.21 -6.54 -13.94
C LYS A 91 23.70 -6.47 -14.03
N ALA A 92 23.22 -5.80 -15.07
CA ALA A 92 21.82 -5.79 -15.48
C ALA A 92 21.71 -6.10 -16.97
N PRO A 93 20.65 -6.77 -17.44
CA PRO A 93 20.48 -7.05 -18.85
C PRO A 93 20.18 -5.75 -19.62
N LEU A 94 20.75 -5.60 -20.81
CA LEU A 94 20.47 -4.46 -21.68
C LEU A 94 19.02 -4.46 -22.18
N ASP A 95 18.46 -5.66 -22.44
CA ASP A 95 17.06 -5.87 -22.81
C ASP A 95 16.43 -6.94 -21.90
N TYR A 96 15.52 -6.54 -21.02
CA TYR A 96 14.82 -7.45 -20.10
C TYR A 96 13.91 -8.47 -20.81
N ARG A 97 13.52 -8.24 -22.08
CA ARG A 97 12.80 -9.24 -22.89
C ARG A 97 13.71 -10.36 -23.40
N LYS A 98 15.03 -10.15 -23.32
CA LYS A 98 16.08 -11.10 -23.70
C LYS A 98 17.17 -11.12 -22.61
N PRO A 99 16.87 -11.60 -21.40
CA PRO A 99 17.72 -11.40 -20.24
C PRO A 99 19.05 -12.17 -20.28
N ASP A 100 19.16 -13.19 -21.14
CA ASP A 100 20.40 -13.93 -21.43
C ASP A 100 21.34 -13.22 -22.43
N SER A 101 20.97 -12.02 -22.88
CA SER A 101 21.76 -11.25 -23.85
C SER A 101 22.81 -10.34 -23.18
N GLU A 102 23.23 -9.29 -23.89
CA GLU A 102 24.26 -8.36 -23.40
C GLU A 102 23.86 -7.73 -22.06
N THR A 103 24.86 -7.49 -21.20
CA THR A 103 24.68 -6.87 -19.90
C THR A 103 25.41 -5.54 -19.81
N ILE A 104 24.86 -4.64 -19.00
CA ILE A 104 25.48 -3.37 -18.64
C ILE A 104 25.94 -3.41 -17.18
N ASP A 105 26.93 -2.57 -16.88
CA ASP A 105 27.36 -2.29 -15.52
C ASP A 105 26.57 -1.14 -14.91
N VAL A 106 25.93 -1.42 -13.76
CA VAL A 106 25.24 -0.44 -12.94
C VAL A 106 26.12 -0.14 -11.73
N ALA A 107 26.62 1.10 -11.65
CA ALA A 107 27.38 1.57 -10.51
C ALA A 107 26.44 1.83 -9.32
N LEU A 108 26.77 1.25 -8.16
CA LEU A 108 26.00 1.38 -6.93
C LEU A 108 26.82 2.11 -5.87
N ILE A 109 26.17 3.02 -5.14
CA ILE A 109 26.75 3.75 -4.02
C ILE A 109 25.83 3.58 -2.82
N ARG A 110 26.38 3.14 -1.68
CA ARG A 110 25.66 3.06 -0.40
C ARG A 110 26.44 3.73 0.71
N ARG A 111 25.75 4.14 1.77
CA ARG A 111 26.39 4.52 3.04
C ARG A 111 25.81 3.65 4.13
N LYS A 112 26.67 3.10 4.99
CA LYS A 112 26.19 2.37 6.17
C LYS A 112 25.37 3.33 7.03
N ALA A 113 24.20 2.88 7.48
CA ALA A 113 23.39 3.66 8.40
C ALA A 113 24.16 3.85 9.70
N THR A 114 24.47 5.10 10.05
CA THR A 114 25.10 5.48 11.31
C THR A 114 24.12 6.39 12.05
N GLY A 115 23.17 5.77 12.72
CA GLY A 115 22.35 6.43 13.75
C GLY A 115 22.64 5.76 15.10
N PRO A 116 22.29 6.40 16.22
CA PRO A 116 22.12 5.64 17.46
C PRO A 116 21.13 4.52 17.13
N ASN A 117 21.43 3.26 17.51
CA ASN A 117 20.43 2.20 17.40
C ASN A 117 19.10 2.74 17.96
N ALA A 118 17.95 2.35 17.41
CA ALA A 118 16.66 2.87 17.85
C ALA A 118 16.42 2.76 19.38
N ARG A 119 17.12 1.83 20.05
CA ARG A 119 17.25 1.74 21.53
C ARG A 119 17.91 2.98 22.18
N HIS A 120 19.04 3.45 21.65
CA HIS A 120 19.71 4.65 22.15
C HIS A 120 18.87 5.91 21.92
N MET A 121 18.20 6.02 20.77
CA MET A 121 17.27 7.12 20.53
C MET A 121 16.11 7.09 21.53
N ALA A 122 15.48 5.93 21.74
CA ALA A 122 14.42 5.77 22.73
C ALA A 122 14.90 6.14 24.16
N GLY A 123 16.12 5.74 24.53
CA GLY A 123 16.71 6.11 25.83
C GLY A 123 17.01 7.60 25.96
N ALA A 124 17.48 8.25 24.90
CA ALA A 124 17.79 9.69 24.89
C ALA A 124 16.54 10.58 25.04
N LEU A 125 15.35 10.07 24.71
CA LEU A 125 14.09 10.79 24.92
C LEU A 125 13.70 10.91 26.40
N GLY A 126 14.33 10.13 27.29
CA GLY A 126 14.00 10.07 28.72
C GLY A 126 13.11 8.86 29.06
N GLU A 127 13.17 8.47 30.34
CA GLU A 127 12.41 7.32 30.83
C GLU A 127 10.89 7.54 30.67
N GLY A 128 10.21 6.56 30.08
CA GLY A 128 8.75 6.62 29.84
C GLY A 128 8.33 7.52 28.66
N VAL A 129 9.26 8.21 27.99
CA VAL A 129 8.93 9.11 26.87
C VAL A 129 8.75 8.35 25.56
N GLY A 130 9.55 7.30 25.33
CA GLY A 130 9.48 6.49 24.11
C GLY A 130 9.48 5.00 24.39
N VAL A 131 8.72 4.24 23.60
CA VAL A 131 8.79 2.77 23.55
C VAL A 131 9.32 2.35 22.19
N LEU A 132 10.32 1.47 22.17
CA LEU A 132 10.87 0.92 20.94
C LEU A 132 9.99 -0.20 20.40
N LEU A 133 9.52 -0.03 19.15
CA LEU A 133 8.93 -1.09 18.33
C LEU A 133 9.97 -1.57 17.31
N THR A 134 10.32 -2.85 17.34
CA THR A 134 11.31 -3.43 16.41
C THR A 134 10.59 -4.10 15.25
N ALA A 135 10.98 -3.84 14.01
CA ALA A 135 10.57 -4.64 12.86
C ALA A 135 11.73 -5.56 12.45
N GLN A 136 11.46 -6.84 12.24
CA GLN A 136 12.46 -7.83 11.85
C GLN A 136 12.35 -8.13 10.35
N GLU A 137 12.79 -7.17 9.54
CA GLU A 137 12.76 -7.23 8.08
C GLU A 137 13.89 -6.38 7.49
N ASP A 138 14.29 -6.70 6.26
CA ASP A 138 15.23 -5.90 5.49
C ASP A 138 14.47 -4.84 4.68
N GLY A 139 14.79 -3.55 4.85
CA GLY A 139 14.10 -2.46 4.15
C GLY A 139 14.45 -1.05 4.65
N HIS A 140 13.91 -0.02 4.00
CA HIS A 140 14.05 1.38 4.42
C HIS A 140 12.68 2.01 4.71
N GLY A 141 12.32 2.02 6.00
CA GLY A 141 10.98 2.36 6.46
C GLY A 141 10.10 1.11 6.60
N THR A 142 9.22 1.10 7.59
CA THR A 142 8.41 -0.08 7.97
C THR A 142 6.92 0.25 8.12
N TYR A 143 6.56 1.54 8.27
CA TYR A 143 5.18 2.03 8.29
C TYR A 143 4.89 2.77 6.98
N PRO A 144 3.84 2.41 6.22
CA PRO A 144 2.77 1.44 6.54
C PRO A 144 2.98 0.00 5.99
N GLN A 145 4.19 -0.36 5.56
CA GLN A 145 4.45 -1.58 4.78
C GLN A 145 4.26 -2.88 5.59
N ASN A 146 4.74 -2.91 6.84
CA ASN A 146 4.61 -4.07 7.71
C ASN A 146 3.29 -4.00 8.48
N ARG A 147 2.40 -4.97 8.25
CA ARG A 147 1.05 -4.99 8.87
C ARG A 147 1.10 -4.96 10.40
N CYS A 148 2.01 -5.69 11.04
CA CYS A 148 2.17 -5.67 12.49
C CYS A 148 2.60 -4.27 12.99
N VAL A 149 3.55 -3.65 12.28
CA VAL A 149 4.00 -2.28 12.60
C VAL A 149 2.86 -1.30 12.41
N MET A 150 2.16 -1.36 11.28
CA MET A 150 1.02 -0.51 10.96
C MET A 150 -0.06 -0.60 12.04
N GLU A 151 -0.53 -1.81 12.36
CA GLU A 151 -1.57 -2.02 13.38
C GLU A 151 -1.13 -1.53 14.77
N THR A 152 0.15 -1.68 15.12
CA THR A 152 0.69 -1.25 16.42
C THR A 152 0.78 0.27 16.51
N VAL A 153 1.33 0.93 15.48
CA VAL A 153 1.43 2.39 15.40
C VAL A 153 0.03 3.01 15.36
N ASP A 154 -0.87 2.46 14.55
CA ASP A 154 -2.25 2.91 14.46
C ASP A 154 -3.00 2.81 15.80
N ARG A 155 -2.79 1.72 16.56
CA ARG A 155 -3.38 1.58 17.90
C ARG A 155 -2.90 2.70 18.82
N TYR A 156 -1.61 3.00 18.80
CA TYR A 156 -1.07 4.12 19.58
C TYR A 156 -1.68 5.45 19.14
N LEU A 157 -1.72 5.73 17.84
CA LEU A 157 -2.29 6.99 17.31
C LEU A 157 -3.78 7.14 17.61
N ARG A 158 -4.55 6.04 17.65
CA ARG A 158 -5.99 6.06 17.94
C ARG A 158 -6.31 6.05 19.43
N THR A 159 -5.49 5.43 20.28
CA THR A 159 -5.84 5.14 21.68
C THR A 159 -4.88 5.71 22.72
N GLY A 160 -3.72 6.24 22.29
CA GLY A 160 -2.62 6.65 23.17
C GLY A 160 -1.90 5.48 23.85
N ARG A 161 -2.30 4.23 23.62
CA ARG A 161 -1.68 3.05 24.24
C ARG A 161 -0.43 2.63 23.48
N THR A 162 0.71 2.70 24.14
CA THR A 162 1.97 2.21 23.61
C THR A 162 2.01 0.68 23.56
N PRO A 163 2.83 0.09 22.68
CA PRO A 163 3.11 -1.34 22.74
C PRO A 163 3.85 -1.69 24.04
N ALA A 164 3.86 -2.98 24.39
CA ALA A 164 4.68 -3.46 25.49
C ALA A 164 6.19 -3.21 25.18
N PRO A 165 7.02 -2.85 26.18
CA PRO A 165 8.46 -2.76 25.99
C PRO A 165 9.04 -4.03 25.36
N GLY A 166 9.87 -3.87 24.34
CA GLY A 166 10.47 -5.00 23.63
C GLY A 166 9.57 -5.67 22.59
N THR A 167 8.42 -5.08 22.24
CA THR A 167 7.59 -5.59 21.14
C THR A 167 8.39 -5.68 19.84
N VAL A 168 8.35 -6.85 19.21
CA VAL A 168 8.95 -7.14 17.92
C VAL A 168 7.85 -7.54 16.94
N CYS A 169 7.82 -6.88 15.79
CA CYS A 169 7.03 -7.25 14.65
C CYS A 169 7.87 -8.10 13.70
N PRO A 170 7.46 -9.33 13.36
CA PRO A 170 8.15 -10.14 12.37
C PRO A 170 8.00 -9.48 10.98
N GLY A 171 8.97 -9.72 10.10
CA GLY A 171 8.80 -9.45 8.68
C GLY A 171 7.66 -10.28 8.10
N SER A 172 7.01 -9.78 7.05
CA SER A 172 5.94 -10.49 6.36
C SER A 172 6.50 -11.70 5.58
N MET A 173 6.84 -12.77 6.29
CA MET A 173 6.83 -14.12 5.74
C MET A 173 5.59 -14.83 6.30
N SER A 174 4.52 -14.79 5.52
CA SER A 174 3.44 -15.79 5.53
C SER A 174 2.96 -15.95 4.10
#